data_AF-A0A522CEY5-F1
#
_entry.id   AF-A0A522CEY5-F1
#
_cell.length_a   1.000
_cell.length_b   1.000
_cell.length_c   1.000
_cell.angle_alpha   90.00
_cell.angle_beta   90.00
_cell.angle_gamma   90.00
#
_symmetry.space_group_name_H-M   'P 1'
#
loop_
_entity.id
_entity.type
_entity.pdbx_description
1 polymer ?
#
loop_
_entity_poly.entity_id
_entity_poly.type
_entity_poly.pdbx_seq_one_letter_code
_entity_poly.pdbx_strand_id
1 'polypeptide(L)'
;MAGRLAELSLRAIRTVAALPTSDVGLLARRLYAYGAAPFGHDAELAFGPGDNALSVLGLAPGGAVRELLAQYYEASTYPGWISFRRAGGDLAEAPACKLYVSPRPEALADAFPVIANTFASLDVGSFKVGRGAPGLLRADKIVAYFDDLDHLGTVAMALTRALRGAPPQGAAFTAEIAGDGLLSWGRDPCPVAGAQPQSWRSWITDRVAEAIVAVRQPGADPAPAVTARLAEQGVRDWVTP
;
A
#
# COMPACT_ATOMS: atom_id res chain seq x y z
N MET A 1 2.07 19.68 11.82
CA MET A 1 0.91 18.84 12.17
C MET A 1 1.15 17.47 11.56
N ALA A 2 0.99 16.39 12.32
CA ALA A 2 1.15 15.04 11.78
C ALA A 2 -0.03 14.74 10.83
N GLY A 3 0.24 14.25 9.62
CA GLY A 3 -0.79 13.93 8.62
C GLY A 3 -1.70 12.78 9.05
N ARG A 4 -2.79 12.55 8.30
CA ARG A 4 -3.78 11.51 8.60
C ARG A 4 -3.16 10.12 8.69
N LEU A 5 -2.14 9.82 7.88
CA LEU A 5 -1.48 8.51 7.91
C LEU A 5 -0.58 8.33 9.14
N ALA A 6 0.00 9.40 9.66
CA ALA A 6 0.72 9.34 10.93
C ALA A 6 -0.25 8.99 12.07
N GLU A 7 -1.43 9.62 12.11
CA GLU A 7 -2.47 9.24 13.08
C GLU A 7 -2.91 7.78 12.92
N LEU A 8 -3.12 7.33 11.68
CA LEU A 8 -3.50 5.95 11.38
C LEU A 8 -2.45 4.95 11.88
N SER A 9 -1.17 5.28 11.73
CA SER A 9 -0.04 4.47 12.19
C SER A 9 0.04 4.42 13.71
N LEU A 10 -0.18 5.54 14.40
CA LEU A 10 -0.24 5.57 15.87
C LEU A 10 -1.44 4.78 16.42
N ARG A 11 -2.60 4.86 15.76
CA ARG A 11 -3.76 4.03 16.11
C ARG A 11 -3.47 2.55 15.90
N ALA A 12 -2.81 2.17 14.80
CA ALA A 12 -2.40 0.80 14.54
C ALA A 12 -1.50 0.25 15.66
N ILE A 13 -0.51 1.02 16.10
CA ILE A 13 0.37 0.66 17.23
C ILE A 13 -0.45 0.38 18.48
N ARG A 14 -1.32 1.31 18.87
CA ARG A 14 -2.15 1.17 20.08
C ARG A 14 -3.07 -0.04 20.00
N THR A 15 -3.77 -0.23 18.88
CA THR A 15 -4.67 -1.36 18.67
C THR A 15 -3.94 -2.70 18.78
N VAL A 16 -2.78 -2.83 18.13
CA VAL A 16 -2.04 -4.10 18.12
C VAL A 16 -1.33 -4.36 19.44
N ALA A 17 -0.80 -3.33 20.11
CA ALA A 17 -0.16 -3.47 21.41
C ALA A 17 -1.12 -3.92 22.53
N ALA A 18 -2.42 -3.68 22.38
CA ALA A 18 -3.45 -4.15 23.33
C ALA A 18 -3.73 -5.65 23.24
N LEU A 19 -3.21 -6.36 22.22
CA LEU A 19 -3.40 -7.80 22.09
C LEU A 19 -2.60 -8.57 23.16
N PRO A 20 -3.19 -9.60 23.81
CA PRO A 20 -2.56 -10.36 24.89
C PRO A 20 -1.58 -11.41 24.34
N THR A 21 -0.59 -10.99 23.54
CA THR A 21 0.42 -11.87 22.93
C THR A 21 1.75 -11.15 22.81
N SER A 22 2.87 -11.88 22.97
CA SER A 22 4.23 -11.39 22.67
C SER A 22 4.77 -11.91 21.34
N ASP A 23 3.96 -12.65 20.56
CA ASP A 23 4.38 -13.20 19.27
C ASP A 23 4.58 -12.06 18.25
N VAL A 24 5.83 -11.70 18.02
CA VAL A 24 6.25 -10.65 17.07
C VAL A 24 5.67 -10.91 15.67
N GLY A 25 5.69 -12.15 15.19
CA GLY A 25 5.20 -12.49 13.86
C GLY A 25 3.69 -12.31 13.74
N LEU A 26 2.93 -12.64 14.79
CA LEU A 26 1.49 -12.36 14.84
C LEU A 26 1.22 -10.85 14.88
N LEU A 27 1.93 -10.09 15.71
CA LEU A 27 1.78 -8.64 15.80
C LEU A 27 2.12 -7.95 14.47
N ALA A 28 3.20 -8.35 13.81
CA ALA A 28 3.60 -7.82 12.50
C ALA A 28 2.53 -8.05 11.45
N ARG A 29 1.97 -9.27 11.36
CA ARG A 29 0.84 -9.56 10.46
C ARG A 29 -0.40 -8.70 10.75
N ARG A 30 -0.69 -8.43 12.02
CA ARG A 30 -1.82 -7.56 12.42
C ARG A 30 -1.57 -6.10 12.06
N LEU A 31 -0.36 -5.60 12.26
CA LEU A 31 0.04 -4.25 11.85
C LEU A 31 -0.02 -4.09 10.33
N TYR A 32 0.47 -5.08 9.60
CA TYR A 32 0.45 -5.09 8.14
C TYR A 32 -0.97 -5.08 7.57
N ALA A 33 -1.87 -5.86 8.17
CA ALA A 33 -3.28 -5.92 7.80
C ALA A 33 -4.10 -4.73 8.36
N TYR A 34 -3.52 -3.86 9.19
CA TYR A 34 -4.25 -2.74 9.77
C TYR A 34 -4.75 -1.80 8.67
N GLY A 35 -6.00 -1.36 8.82
CA GLY A 35 -6.68 -0.52 7.85
C GLY A 35 -7.31 -1.31 6.69
N ALA A 36 -7.13 -2.63 6.60
CA ALA A 36 -7.91 -3.44 5.65
C ALA A 36 -9.41 -3.37 5.99
N ALA A 37 -10.24 -3.26 4.96
CA ALA A 37 -11.69 -3.29 5.13
C ALA A 37 -12.14 -4.71 5.53
N PRO A 38 -13.19 -4.86 6.37
CA PRO A 38 -13.69 -6.17 6.76
C PRO A 38 -14.10 -7.01 5.55
N PHE A 39 -13.67 -8.27 5.54
CA PHE A 39 -14.20 -9.26 4.60
C PHE A 39 -15.44 -9.90 5.22
N GLY A 40 -16.57 -9.79 4.53
CA GLY A 40 -17.86 -10.29 4.99
C GLY A 40 -18.88 -10.23 3.86
N HIS A 41 -20.16 -10.42 4.20
CA HIS A 41 -21.23 -10.54 3.21
C HIS A 41 -21.29 -9.36 2.23
N ASP A 42 -21.17 -8.12 2.73
CA ASP A 42 -21.19 -6.92 1.87
C ASP A 42 -20.03 -6.90 0.88
N ALA A 43 -18.85 -7.39 1.28
CA ALA A 43 -17.70 -7.49 0.38
C ALA A 43 -17.89 -8.59 -0.67
N GLU A 44 -18.52 -9.72 -0.30
CA GLU A 44 -18.87 -10.78 -1.25
C GLU A 44 -19.88 -10.30 -2.29
N LEU A 45 -20.89 -9.51 -1.88
CA LEU A 45 -21.84 -8.91 -2.80
C LEU A 45 -21.19 -7.87 -3.72
N ALA A 46 -20.31 -7.03 -3.18
CA ALA A 46 -19.66 -5.95 -3.93
C ALA A 46 -18.62 -6.46 -4.94
N PHE A 47 -17.86 -7.50 -4.60
CA PHE A 47 -16.75 -8.00 -5.43
C PHE A 47 -17.03 -9.34 -6.12
N GLY A 48 -18.07 -10.07 -5.68
CA GLY A 48 -18.36 -11.41 -6.15
C GLY A 48 -17.29 -12.45 -5.76
N PRO A 49 -17.54 -13.73 -6.03
CA PRO A 49 -16.55 -14.79 -5.80
C PRO A 49 -15.40 -14.72 -6.82
N GLY A 50 -14.19 -15.09 -6.39
CA GLY A 50 -13.04 -15.30 -7.28
C GLY A 50 -12.59 -14.06 -8.05
N ASP A 51 -12.42 -14.20 -9.37
CA ASP A 51 -11.96 -13.13 -10.26
C ASP A 51 -13.11 -12.23 -10.76
N ASN A 52 -14.33 -12.35 -10.22
CA ASN A 52 -15.41 -11.37 -10.45
C ASN A 52 -15.01 -9.97 -9.98
N ALA A 53 -14.12 -9.88 -8.99
CA ALA A 53 -13.52 -8.65 -8.52
C ALA A 53 -12.78 -7.87 -9.64
N LEU A 54 -12.40 -8.55 -10.72
CA LEU A 54 -11.78 -7.90 -11.88
C LEU A 54 -12.77 -7.04 -12.65
N SER A 55 -14.07 -7.35 -12.64
CA SER A 55 -15.08 -6.51 -13.29
C SER A 55 -15.19 -5.13 -12.62
N VAL A 56 -15.07 -5.07 -11.29
CA VAL A 56 -15.03 -3.81 -10.53
C VAL A 56 -13.87 -2.93 -10.99
N LEU A 57 -12.74 -3.52 -11.34
CA LEU A 57 -11.58 -2.79 -11.85
C LEU A 57 -11.63 -2.55 -13.37
N GLY A 58 -12.70 -2.96 -14.07
CA GLY A 58 -12.74 -2.93 -15.53
C GLY A 58 -11.71 -3.86 -16.21
N LEU A 59 -11.21 -4.86 -15.48
CA LEU A 59 -10.19 -5.83 -15.91
C LEU A 59 -10.80 -7.15 -16.44
N ALA A 60 -12.12 -7.29 -16.42
CA ALA A 60 -12.81 -8.41 -17.06
C ALA A 60 -12.59 -8.43 -18.59
N PRO A 61 -12.75 -9.57 -19.29
CA PRO A 61 -12.71 -9.62 -20.75
C PRO A 61 -13.66 -8.59 -21.38
N GLY A 62 -13.16 -7.81 -22.35
CA GLY A 62 -13.91 -6.71 -22.99
C GLY A 62 -14.06 -5.43 -22.15
N GLY A 63 -13.40 -5.35 -20.99
CA GLY A 63 -13.39 -4.14 -20.17
C GLY A 63 -12.44 -3.08 -20.73
N ALA A 64 -12.89 -1.82 -20.78
CA ALA A 64 -12.11 -0.70 -21.33
C ALA A 64 -10.76 -0.50 -20.62
N VAL A 65 -10.68 -0.72 -19.31
CA VAL A 65 -9.41 -0.61 -18.56
C VAL A 65 -8.45 -1.73 -18.95
N ARG A 66 -8.94 -2.95 -19.14
CA ARG A 66 -8.13 -4.07 -19.65
C ARG A 66 -7.56 -3.75 -21.03
N GLU A 67 -8.40 -3.25 -21.93
CA GLU A 67 -8.00 -2.90 -23.30
C GLU A 67 -6.97 -1.77 -23.32
N LEU A 68 -7.16 -0.74 -22.49
CA LEU A 68 -6.18 0.32 -22.28
C LEU A 68 -4.85 -0.23 -21.79
N LEU A 69 -4.85 -1.02 -20.71
CA LEU A 69 -3.61 -1.53 -20.13
C LEU A 69 -2.90 -2.50 -21.06
N ALA A 70 -3.63 -3.31 -21.84
CA ALA A 70 -3.03 -4.24 -22.81
C ALA A 70 -2.23 -3.54 -23.94
N GLN A 71 -2.47 -2.25 -24.17
CA GLN A 71 -1.69 -1.47 -25.14
C GLN A 71 -0.28 -1.12 -24.64
N TYR A 72 -0.10 -1.06 -23.31
CA TYR A 72 1.14 -0.53 -22.70
C TYR A 72 1.81 -1.53 -21.75
N TYR A 73 1.08 -2.53 -21.24
CA TYR A 73 1.53 -3.39 -20.14
C TYR A 73 1.33 -4.87 -20.45
N GLU A 74 2.32 -5.66 -20.03
CA GLU A 74 2.22 -7.11 -19.84
C GLU A 74 1.69 -7.40 -18.44
N ALA A 75 0.62 -8.18 -18.35
CA ALA A 75 0.02 -8.58 -17.07
C ALA A 75 0.51 -9.98 -16.64
N SER A 76 0.84 -10.12 -15.36
CA SER A 76 1.21 -11.39 -14.72
C SER A 76 0.41 -11.57 -13.42
N THR A 77 -0.02 -12.80 -13.16
CA THR A 77 -0.88 -13.10 -12.02
C THR A 77 -0.13 -13.91 -10.97
N TYR A 78 -0.19 -13.46 -9.72
CA TYR A 78 0.39 -14.10 -8.55
C TYR A 78 -0.67 -14.35 -7.48
N PRO A 79 -0.40 -15.20 -6.47
CA PRO A 79 -1.28 -15.29 -5.31
C PRO A 79 -1.52 -13.91 -4.67
N GLY A 80 -2.77 -13.45 -4.70
CA GLY A 80 -3.20 -12.17 -4.11
C GLY A 80 -2.88 -10.90 -4.92
N TRP A 81 -2.22 -10.98 -6.08
CA TRP A 81 -1.84 -9.81 -6.88
C TRP A 81 -1.97 -10.05 -8.39
N ILE A 82 -2.26 -8.96 -9.11
CA ILE A 82 -2.01 -8.84 -10.55
C ILE A 82 -0.94 -7.78 -10.72
N SER A 83 0.14 -8.13 -11.42
CA SER A 83 1.26 -7.24 -11.73
C SER A 83 1.16 -6.80 -13.18
N PHE A 84 1.41 -5.52 -13.43
CA PHE A 84 1.46 -4.92 -14.76
C PHE A 84 2.85 -4.33 -14.94
N ARG A 85 3.56 -4.75 -15.99
CA ARG A 85 4.88 -4.26 -16.35
C ARG A 85 4.84 -3.67 -17.74
N ARG A 86 5.38 -2.47 -17.93
CA ARG A 86 5.35 -1.79 -19.21
C ARG A 86 6.08 -2.63 -20.27
N ALA A 87 5.45 -2.82 -21.42
CA ALA A 87 6.02 -3.58 -22.53
C ALA A 87 7.26 -2.86 -23.08
N GLY A 88 8.31 -3.61 -23.39
CA GLY A 88 9.56 -3.06 -23.93
C GLY A 88 10.42 -2.27 -22.92
N GLY A 89 10.03 -2.19 -21.65
CA GLY A 89 10.89 -1.66 -20.59
C GLY A 89 12.01 -2.64 -20.23
N ASP A 90 13.21 -2.11 -20.00
CA ASP A 90 14.32 -2.89 -19.45
C ASP A 90 13.95 -3.48 -18.09
N LEU A 91 14.54 -4.63 -17.77
CA LEU A 91 14.52 -5.17 -16.41
C LEU A 91 15.39 -4.26 -15.54
N ALA A 92 14.80 -3.18 -15.02
CA ALA A 92 15.50 -2.25 -14.16
C ALA A 92 16.01 -2.95 -12.88
N GLU A 93 17.02 -2.33 -12.26
CA GLU A 93 17.42 -2.61 -10.88
C GLU A 93 16.22 -2.51 -9.91
N ALA A 94 16.40 -2.93 -8.66
CA ALA A 94 15.31 -2.84 -7.67
C ALA A 94 14.77 -1.39 -7.60
N PRO A 95 13.44 -1.20 -7.65
CA PRO A 95 12.85 0.14 -7.75
C PRO A 95 13.20 0.98 -6.53
N ALA A 96 13.57 2.24 -6.76
CA ALA A 96 14.05 3.13 -5.71
C ALA A 96 12.94 3.57 -4.74
N CYS A 97 11.70 3.66 -5.22
CA CYS A 97 10.56 4.10 -4.43
C CYS A 97 9.22 3.57 -4.96
N LYS A 98 8.18 3.68 -4.12
CA LYS A 98 6.84 3.15 -4.39
C LYS A 98 5.78 4.16 -4.05
N LEU A 99 4.76 4.25 -4.89
CA LEU A 99 3.53 4.99 -4.63
C LEU A 99 2.41 4.02 -4.25
N TYR A 100 1.76 4.28 -3.13
CA TYR A 100 0.55 3.60 -2.68
C TYR A 100 -0.66 4.49 -3.00
N VAL A 101 -1.64 3.91 -3.70
CA VAL A 101 -2.94 4.56 -3.99
C VAL A 101 -4.02 3.78 -3.24
N SER A 102 -4.65 4.43 -2.25
CA SER A 102 -5.49 3.75 -1.25
C SER A 102 -6.92 4.30 -1.20
N PRO A 103 -7.72 4.21 -2.28
CA PRO A 103 -9.14 4.55 -2.22
C PRO A 103 -9.89 3.53 -1.37
N ARG A 104 -11.00 3.92 -0.75
CA ARG A 104 -11.91 2.97 -0.10
C ARG A 104 -12.45 1.95 -1.13
N PRO A 105 -12.72 0.70 -0.73
CA PRO A 105 -13.11 -0.35 -1.67
C PRO A 105 -14.34 0.00 -2.52
N GLU A 106 -15.33 0.69 -1.96
CA GLU A 106 -16.54 1.14 -2.66
C GLU A 106 -16.28 2.18 -3.76
N ALA A 107 -15.13 2.86 -3.73
CA ALA A 107 -14.76 3.85 -4.74
C ALA A 107 -13.88 3.26 -5.85
N LEU A 108 -13.57 1.96 -5.82
CA LEU A 108 -12.63 1.34 -6.76
C LEU A 108 -13.14 1.35 -8.21
N ALA A 109 -14.45 1.18 -8.41
CA ALA A 109 -15.05 1.18 -9.74
C ALA A 109 -14.82 2.51 -10.48
N ASP A 110 -14.88 3.62 -9.76
CA ASP A 110 -14.68 4.95 -10.33
C ASP A 110 -13.20 5.37 -10.32
N ALA A 111 -12.45 5.02 -9.26
CA ALA A 111 -11.07 5.46 -9.08
C ALA A 111 -10.07 4.69 -9.95
N PHE A 112 -10.25 3.37 -10.12
CA PHE A 112 -9.24 2.56 -10.79
C PHE A 112 -9.07 2.88 -12.29
N PRO A 113 -10.13 3.13 -13.09
CA PRO A 113 -9.96 3.58 -14.47
C PRO A 113 -9.12 4.87 -14.58
N VAL A 114 -9.33 5.82 -13.67
CA VAL A 114 -8.55 7.07 -13.60
C VAL A 114 -7.08 6.78 -13.25
N ILE A 115 -6.84 5.89 -12.29
CA ILE A 115 -5.49 5.47 -11.89
C ILE A 115 -4.77 4.79 -13.05
N ALA A 116 -5.40 3.81 -13.69
CA ALA A 116 -4.84 3.06 -14.82
C ALA A 116 -4.50 3.99 -16.00
N ASN A 117 -5.41 4.91 -16.35
CA ASN A 117 -5.16 5.90 -17.39
C ASN A 117 -4.01 6.84 -17.04
N THR A 118 -3.92 7.28 -15.78
CA THR A 118 -2.82 8.13 -15.33
C THR A 118 -1.48 7.39 -15.39
N PHE A 119 -1.43 6.13 -14.96
CA PHE A 119 -0.22 5.30 -15.05
C PHE A 119 0.20 5.06 -16.50
N ALA A 120 -0.75 4.77 -17.38
CA ALA A 120 -0.49 4.60 -18.81
C ALA A 120 0.04 5.90 -19.45
N SER A 121 -0.61 7.04 -19.18
CA SER A 121 -0.30 8.33 -19.79
C SER A 121 1.00 8.97 -19.28
N LEU A 122 1.44 8.61 -18.07
CA LEU A 122 2.64 9.15 -17.44
C LEU A 122 3.75 8.11 -17.33
N ASP A 123 3.74 7.08 -18.19
CA ASP A 123 4.84 6.14 -18.35
C ASP A 123 5.29 5.41 -17.07
N VAL A 124 4.36 5.08 -16.16
CA VAL A 124 4.69 4.27 -14.98
C VAL A 124 5.21 2.90 -15.44
N GLY A 125 6.42 2.55 -15.02
CA GLY A 125 7.13 1.36 -15.50
C GLY A 125 6.52 0.05 -15.02
N SER A 126 6.07 -0.01 -13.77
CA SER A 126 5.29 -1.15 -13.27
C SER A 126 4.38 -0.79 -12.11
N PHE A 127 3.31 -1.55 -11.94
CA PHE A 127 2.44 -1.46 -10.79
C PHE A 127 1.76 -2.80 -10.52
N LYS A 128 1.18 -2.95 -9.33
CA LYS A 128 0.36 -4.10 -8.97
C LYS A 128 -0.95 -3.68 -8.34
N VAL A 129 -1.96 -4.52 -8.52
CA VAL A 129 -3.28 -4.40 -7.89
C VAL A 129 -3.63 -5.69 -7.15
N GLY A 130 -4.30 -5.55 -6.01
CA GLY A 130 -4.79 -6.68 -5.24
C GLY A 130 -5.72 -7.56 -6.06
N ARG A 131 -5.57 -8.87 -5.95
CA ARG A 131 -6.41 -9.85 -6.67
C ARG A 131 -7.51 -10.39 -5.76
N GLY A 132 -8.72 -10.48 -6.33
CA GLY A 132 -9.90 -10.98 -5.62
C GLY A 132 -10.35 -10.04 -4.50
N ALA A 133 -11.48 -10.36 -3.88
CA ALA A 133 -12.02 -9.56 -2.78
C ALA A 133 -11.01 -9.35 -1.63
N PRO A 134 -10.25 -10.37 -1.15
CA PRO A 134 -9.25 -10.15 -0.10
C PRO A 134 -8.15 -9.16 -0.50
N GLY A 135 -7.77 -9.13 -1.79
CA GLY A 135 -6.77 -8.19 -2.30
C GLY A 135 -7.30 -6.76 -2.39
N LEU A 136 -8.55 -6.57 -2.82
CA LEU A 136 -9.17 -5.25 -2.99
C LEU A 136 -9.57 -4.57 -1.68
N LEU A 137 -9.70 -5.33 -0.60
CA LEU A 137 -9.97 -4.79 0.74
C LEU A 137 -8.71 -4.28 1.46
N ARG A 138 -7.51 -4.62 0.97
CA ARG A 138 -6.24 -4.22 1.59
C ARG A 138 -6.05 -2.72 1.57
N ALA A 139 -5.40 -2.17 2.60
CA ALA A 139 -5.01 -0.76 2.62
C ALA A 139 -4.00 -0.39 1.51
N ASP A 140 -3.16 -1.33 1.06
CA ASP A 140 -2.11 -1.14 0.05
C ASP A 140 -2.46 -1.82 -1.28
N LYS A 141 -3.75 -1.87 -1.63
CA LYS A 141 -4.28 -2.61 -2.78
C LYS A 141 -3.77 -2.18 -4.16
N ILE A 142 -3.23 -0.97 -4.32
CA ILE A 142 -2.62 -0.49 -5.58
C ILE A 142 -1.24 0.09 -5.23
N VAL A 143 -0.19 -0.45 -5.85
CA VAL A 143 1.20 -0.02 -5.63
C VAL A 143 1.90 0.14 -6.97
N ALA A 144 2.40 1.34 -7.25
CA ALA A 144 3.24 1.64 -8.41
C ALA A 144 4.71 1.79 -7.98
N TYR A 145 5.62 1.44 -8.87
CA TYR A 145 7.06 1.42 -8.62
C TYR A 145 7.77 2.42 -9.55
N PHE A 146 8.77 3.10 -9.00
CA PHE A 146 9.48 4.18 -9.64
C PHE A 146 10.98 4.08 -9.36
N ASP A 147 11.77 4.48 -10.36
CA ASP A 147 13.24 4.52 -10.28
C ASP A 147 13.74 5.81 -9.60
N ASP A 148 12.92 6.86 -9.58
CA ASP A 148 13.25 8.13 -8.94
C ASP A 148 12.02 8.84 -8.33
N LEU A 149 12.28 9.79 -7.42
CA LEU A 149 11.26 10.52 -6.69
C LEU A 149 10.57 11.62 -7.52
N ASP A 150 11.21 12.12 -8.58
CA ASP A 150 10.65 13.19 -9.41
C ASP A 150 9.51 12.65 -10.30
N HIS A 151 9.70 11.45 -10.86
CA HIS A 151 8.65 10.74 -11.59
C HIS A 151 7.49 10.36 -10.67
N LEU A 152 7.79 9.83 -9.48
CA LEU A 152 6.78 9.56 -8.45
C LEU A 152 5.99 10.82 -8.11
N GLY A 153 6.67 11.94 -7.87
CA GLY A 153 6.06 13.23 -7.55
C GLY A 153 5.13 13.73 -8.66
N THR A 154 5.56 13.60 -9.92
CA THR A 154 4.76 13.96 -11.10
C THR A 154 3.47 13.16 -11.17
N VAL A 155 3.55 11.83 -11.01
CA VAL A 155 2.38 10.95 -11.03
C VAL A 155 1.46 11.20 -9.83
N ALA A 156 2.03 11.38 -8.63
CA ALA A 156 1.25 11.67 -7.43
C ALA A 156 0.48 12.99 -7.55
N MET A 157 1.10 14.02 -8.14
CA MET A 157 0.44 15.30 -8.39
C MET A 157 -0.72 15.17 -9.40
N ALA A 158 -0.54 14.39 -10.47
CA ALA A 158 -1.60 14.12 -11.44
C ALA A 158 -2.77 13.37 -10.79
N LEU A 159 -2.49 12.30 -10.02
CA LEU A 159 -3.50 11.53 -9.30
C LEU A 159 -4.22 12.36 -8.25
N THR A 160 -3.53 13.25 -7.53
CA THR A 160 -4.15 14.14 -6.54
C THR A 160 -5.26 15.00 -7.15
N ARG A 161 -5.04 15.49 -8.39
CA ARG A 161 -6.05 16.26 -9.11
C ARG A 161 -7.17 15.36 -9.63
N ALA A 162 -6.80 14.25 -10.26
CA ALA A 162 -7.73 13.36 -10.96
C ALA A 162 -8.65 12.58 -10.01
N LEU A 163 -8.20 12.30 -8.79
CA LEU A 163 -8.95 11.56 -7.77
C LEU A 163 -9.55 12.47 -6.70
N ARG A 164 -9.68 13.77 -6.96
CA ARG A 164 -10.26 14.71 -5.99
C ARG A 164 -11.66 14.24 -5.57
N GLY A 165 -11.85 14.07 -4.27
CA GLY A 165 -13.11 13.62 -3.68
C GLY A 165 -13.24 12.10 -3.56
N ALA A 166 -12.31 11.31 -4.12
CA ALA A 166 -12.27 9.87 -3.87
C ALA A 166 -11.99 9.62 -2.38
N PRO A 167 -12.83 8.84 -1.68
CA PRO A 167 -12.68 8.68 -0.25
C PRO A 167 -11.45 7.81 0.07
N PRO A 168 -10.52 8.27 0.93
CA PRO A 168 -9.28 7.56 1.20
C PRO A 168 -9.42 6.50 2.29
N GLN A 169 -8.93 5.29 2.05
CA GLN A 169 -8.77 4.23 3.06
C GLN A 169 -7.50 4.47 3.89
N GLY A 170 -6.38 4.74 3.23
CA GLY A 170 -5.11 5.04 3.86
C GLY A 170 -4.27 3.81 4.19
N ALA A 171 -2.98 3.90 3.91
CA ALA A 171 -1.99 2.86 4.18
C ALA A 171 -1.16 3.25 5.42
N ALA A 172 -1.36 2.58 6.56
CA ALA A 172 -0.55 2.86 7.75
C ALA A 172 0.94 2.56 7.49
N PHE A 173 1.83 3.28 8.18
CA PHE A 173 3.29 3.13 8.08
C PHE A 173 3.86 3.46 6.70
N THR A 174 3.32 4.49 6.04
CA THR A 174 3.85 5.08 4.80
C THR A 174 3.90 6.61 4.93
N ALA A 175 4.76 7.27 4.14
CA ALA A 175 4.87 8.72 4.14
C ALA A 175 3.79 9.35 3.26
N GLU A 176 3.07 10.33 3.80
CA GLU A 176 1.92 10.95 3.15
C GLU A 176 2.34 11.99 2.08
N ILE A 177 1.62 12.05 0.95
CA ILE A 177 1.90 13.03 -0.13
C ILE A 177 0.80 14.10 -0.24
N ALA A 178 -0.47 13.69 -0.21
CA ALA A 178 -1.60 14.57 -0.56
C ALA A 178 -2.38 15.15 0.64
N GLY A 179 -2.02 14.75 1.87
CA GLY A 179 -2.62 15.30 3.11
C GLY A 179 -3.98 14.71 3.52
N ASP A 180 -4.60 13.87 2.69
CA ASP A 180 -5.85 13.17 2.96
C ASP A 180 -5.67 11.65 3.18
N GLY A 181 -4.43 11.15 3.08
CA GLY A 181 -4.10 9.73 3.12
C GLY A 181 -4.51 8.90 1.91
N LEU A 182 -4.98 9.49 0.80
CA LEU A 182 -5.26 8.73 -0.44
C LEU A 182 -3.95 8.24 -1.09
N LEU A 183 -2.95 9.13 -1.11
CA LEU A 183 -1.65 8.90 -1.71
C LEU A 183 -0.55 8.95 -0.66
N SER A 184 0.31 7.94 -0.69
CA SER A 184 1.49 7.85 0.16
C SER A 184 2.62 7.11 -0.54
N TRP A 185 3.82 7.16 0.00
CA TRP A 185 4.98 6.50 -0.57
C TRP A 185 5.81 5.79 0.48
N GLY A 186 6.73 4.96 -0.03
CA GLY A 186 7.77 4.33 0.76
C GLY A 186 8.95 3.93 -0.13
N ARG A 187 10.10 3.71 0.49
CA ARG A 187 11.31 3.19 -0.14
C ARG A 187 11.63 1.87 0.53
N ASP A 188 11.89 0.83 -0.24
CA ASP A 188 12.31 -0.44 0.35
C ASP A 188 13.67 -0.27 1.05
N PRO A 189 13.91 -0.98 2.16
CA PRO A 189 15.22 -0.98 2.80
C PRO A 189 16.27 -1.51 1.83
N CYS A 190 17.49 -0.94 1.85
CA CYS A 190 18.61 -1.50 1.11
C CYS A 190 18.80 -2.98 1.49
N PRO A 191 18.89 -3.90 0.51
CA PRO A 191 19.12 -5.30 0.80
C PRO A 191 20.41 -5.48 1.60
N VAL A 192 20.34 -6.21 2.71
CA VAL A 192 21.54 -6.69 3.41
C VAL A 192 22.04 -7.92 2.66
N ALA A 193 23.36 -8.03 2.45
CA ALA A 193 23.95 -9.19 1.77
C ALA A 193 23.50 -10.51 2.43
N GLY A 194 22.92 -11.42 1.64
CA GLY A 194 22.40 -12.71 2.10
C GLY A 194 20.97 -12.67 2.68
N ALA A 195 20.35 -11.49 2.81
CA ALA A 195 18.95 -11.36 3.20
C ALA A 195 18.02 -11.32 1.97
N GLN A 196 16.80 -11.85 2.13
CA GLN A 196 15.77 -11.71 1.11
C GLN A 196 15.29 -10.25 1.03
N PRO A 197 15.08 -9.70 -0.17
CA PRO A 197 14.47 -8.38 -0.32
C PRO A 197 13.10 -8.33 0.36
N GLN A 198 12.86 -7.30 1.16
CA GLN A 198 11.59 -7.08 1.84
C GLN A 198 10.91 -5.81 1.32
N SER A 199 9.59 -5.86 1.15
CA SER A 199 8.84 -4.65 0.89
C SER A 199 8.82 -3.74 2.12
N TRP A 200 8.85 -2.42 1.91
CA TRP A 200 8.79 -1.40 2.96
C TRP A 200 7.76 -1.73 4.05
N ARG A 201 6.50 -1.94 3.65
CA ARG A 201 5.41 -2.24 4.59
C ARG A 201 5.67 -3.49 5.42
N SER A 202 6.24 -4.55 4.84
CA SER A 202 6.58 -5.76 5.61
C SER A 202 7.67 -5.46 6.62
N TRP A 203 8.76 -4.84 6.16
CA TRP A 203 9.92 -4.50 6.97
C TRP A 203 9.57 -3.58 8.15
N ILE A 204 8.79 -2.52 7.91
CA ILE A 204 8.43 -1.59 8.98
C ILE A 204 7.48 -2.23 9.99
N THR A 205 6.57 -3.10 9.56
CA THR A 205 5.64 -3.76 10.49
C THR A 205 6.33 -4.78 11.38
N ASP A 206 7.38 -5.44 10.90
CA ASP A 206 8.23 -6.32 11.72
C ASP A 206 8.91 -5.51 12.82
N ARG A 207 9.54 -4.38 12.46
CA ARG A 207 10.20 -3.48 13.43
C ARG A 207 9.26 -2.86 14.44
N VAL A 208 8.08 -2.44 14.00
CA VAL A 208 7.04 -1.90 14.89
C VAL A 208 6.59 -2.99 15.87
N ALA A 209 6.41 -4.24 15.42
CA ALA A 209 6.06 -5.35 16.29
C ALA A 209 7.14 -5.65 17.34
N GLU A 210 8.41 -5.69 16.93
CA GLU A 210 9.56 -5.84 17.84
C GLU A 210 9.61 -4.70 18.86
N ALA A 211 9.40 -3.46 18.42
CA ALA A 211 9.38 -2.30 19.29
C ALA A 211 8.22 -2.39 20.30
N ILE A 212 7.02 -2.79 19.88
CA ILE A 212 5.88 -3.01 20.78
C ILE A 212 6.24 -4.01 21.87
N VAL A 213 6.80 -5.16 21.53
CA VAL A 213 7.17 -6.19 22.51
C VAL A 213 8.23 -5.68 23.49
N ALA A 214 9.19 -4.89 23.01
CA ALA A 214 10.27 -4.36 23.83
C ALA A 214 9.84 -3.27 24.82
N VAL A 215 8.87 -2.43 24.46
CA VAL A 215 8.57 -1.19 25.22
C VAL A 215 7.19 -1.19 25.88
N ARG A 216 6.29 -2.13 25.54
CA ARG A 216 4.94 -2.11 26.09
C ARG A 216 4.95 -2.28 27.62
N GLN A 217 4.15 -1.47 28.28
CA GLN A 217 3.91 -1.55 29.73
C GLN A 217 2.41 -1.49 30.01
N PRO A 218 1.91 -2.24 31.00
CA PRO A 218 0.50 -2.19 31.38
C PRO A 218 0.07 -0.74 31.72
N GLY A 219 -1.04 -0.28 31.11
CA GLY A 219 -1.62 1.03 31.38
C GLY A 219 -0.92 2.24 30.72
N ALA A 220 0.20 2.05 30.03
CA ALA A 220 0.89 3.11 29.30
C ALA A 220 0.51 3.15 27.81
N ASP A 221 0.47 4.34 27.19
CA ASP A 221 0.38 4.45 25.72
C ASP A 221 1.72 4.02 25.09
N PRO A 222 1.76 2.94 24.30
CA PRO A 222 3.00 2.44 23.72
C PRO A 222 3.49 3.30 22.55
N ALA A 223 2.63 4.13 21.94
CA ALA A 223 2.96 4.79 20.68
C ALA A 223 4.20 5.70 20.75
N PRO A 224 4.36 6.59 21.75
CA PRO A 224 5.56 7.43 21.86
C PRO A 224 6.86 6.62 21.99
N ALA A 225 6.87 5.59 22.83
CA ALA A 225 8.05 4.75 23.07
C ALA A 225 8.42 3.92 21.82
N VAL A 226 7.43 3.41 21.10
CA VAL A 226 7.65 2.71 19.82
C VAL A 226 8.26 3.66 18.79
N THR A 227 7.70 4.88 18.64
CA THR A 227 8.23 5.84 17.68
C THR A 227 9.65 6.31 18.02
N ALA A 228 9.97 6.50 19.30
CA ALA A 228 11.31 6.85 19.74
C ALA A 228 12.32 5.74 19.36
N ARG A 229 11.97 4.48 19.61
CA ARG A 229 12.80 3.32 19.27
C ARG A 229 13.00 3.14 17.76
N LEU A 230 12.02 3.50 16.93
CA LEU A 230 12.16 3.50 15.47
C LEU A 230 13.06 4.66 14.99
N ALA A 231 12.96 5.82 15.64
CA ALA A 231 13.81 6.97 15.33
C ALA A 231 15.29 6.70 15.62
N GLU A 232 15.59 5.95 16.68
CA GLU A 232 16.95 5.44 16.99
C GLU A 232 17.50 4.53 15.88
N GLN A 233 16.63 3.86 15.12
CA GLN A 233 16.98 3.03 13.97
C GLN A 233 17.02 3.82 12.64
N GLY A 234 16.88 5.15 12.71
CA GLY A 234 16.90 6.02 11.52
C GLY A 234 15.57 6.11 10.76
N VAL A 235 14.49 5.51 11.25
CA VAL A 235 13.16 5.65 10.63
C VAL A 235 12.51 6.95 11.10
N ARG A 236 12.20 7.86 10.17
CA ARG A 236 11.51 9.12 10.46
C ARG A 236 10.36 9.32 9.47
N ASP A 237 9.23 9.81 9.95
CA ASP A 237 8.02 10.03 9.12
C ASP A 237 7.58 8.81 8.28
N TRP A 238 7.82 7.60 8.82
CA TRP A 238 7.51 6.32 8.17
C TRP A 238 8.21 6.11 6.82
N VAL A 239 9.41 6.66 6.70
CA VAL A 239 10.39 6.35 5.65
C VAL A 239 11.79 6.25 6.26
N THR A 240 12.69 5.56 5.58
CA THR A 240 14.14 5.69 5.82
C THR A 240 14.71 6.79 4.91
N PRO A 241 15.80 7.45 5.30
CA PRO A 241 16.57 8.33 4.41
C PRO A 241 16.93 7.65 3.08
#